data_AF-A0AA91PR76-F1
#
_entry.id   AF-A0AA91PR76-F1
#
_cell.length_a   1.000
_cell.length_b   1.000
_cell.length_c   1.000
_cell.angle_alpha   90.00
_cell.angle_beta   90.00
_cell.angle_gamma   90.00
#
_symmetry.space_group_name_H-M   'P 1'
#
loop_
_entity.id
_entity.type
_entity.pdbx_description
1 polymer ?
#
loop_
_entity_poly.entity_id
_entity_poly.type
_entity_poly.pdbx_seq_one_letter_code
_entity_poly.pdbx_strand_id
1 'polypeptide(L)'
;MEIHELLRKLRVERGIYQKELSEGITTRETFVKYENGKTKIPFFVLIELLERMNLSLDEFVFYLDKDSVREKNWRLKKLIKKIREDKPNSQRTLRTLREKVRKTNNIVDIRNYLVVKTIDWYQLADSERKLNNSDKKYLSELKKYLEVVDEWGRFEMATFTTLLFIFETNYINGRLSGVEKKIEKHKDYEIFHSILIGMYNNAFLLMLERKETTLAKKYLEKMTDVRHKLLFFGDTEVYCNFYKLLFKHLTEESGRVNELIEYFEGLKIIGSHSLSKRFKVDLRKFELIYNTTPIIFVD
;
A
#
# COMPACT_ATOMS: atom_id res chain seq x y z
N MET A 1 15.68 -1.70 -23.40
CA MET A 1 15.36 -3.09 -23.74
C MET A 1 13.95 -3.11 -24.27
N GLU A 2 13.77 -3.62 -25.48
CA GLU A 2 12.48 -3.72 -26.14
C GLU A 2 11.79 -5.05 -25.81
N ILE A 3 10.48 -5.16 -26.11
CA ILE A 3 9.67 -6.36 -25.84
C ILE A 3 10.31 -7.63 -26.42
N HIS A 4 10.77 -7.57 -27.67
CA HIS A 4 11.33 -8.72 -28.37
C HIS A 4 12.67 -9.19 -27.80
N GLU A 5 13.52 -8.24 -27.39
CA GLU A 5 14.80 -8.53 -26.73
C GLU A 5 14.59 -9.21 -25.39
N LEU A 6 13.65 -8.71 -24.58
CA LEU A 6 13.32 -9.30 -23.29
C LEU A 6 12.71 -10.70 -23.46
N LEU A 7 11.74 -10.88 -24.38
CA LEU A 7 11.13 -12.17 -24.63
C LEU A 7 12.20 -13.23 -24.98
N ARG A 8 13.12 -12.88 -25.89
CA ARG A 8 14.23 -13.74 -26.28
C ARG A 8 15.14 -14.05 -25.10
N LYS A 9 15.51 -13.03 -24.32
CA LYS A 9 16.35 -13.20 -23.14
C LYS A 9 15.73 -14.18 -22.14
N LEU A 10 14.46 -13.97 -21.78
CA LEU A 10 13.72 -14.79 -20.81
C LEU A 10 13.52 -16.23 -21.29
N ARG A 11 13.32 -16.44 -22.60
CA ARG A 11 13.26 -17.78 -23.17
C ARG A 11 14.61 -18.49 -23.08
N VAL A 12 15.68 -17.83 -23.53
CA VAL A 12 17.02 -18.44 -23.62
C VAL A 12 17.58 -18.78 -22.24
N GLU A 13 17.40 -17.93 -21.23
CA GLU A 13 17.85 -18.23 -19.86
C GLU A 13 17.13 -19.44 -19.22
N ARG A 14 15.93 -19.78 -19.71
CA ARG A 14 15.18 -20.98 -19.30
C ARG A 14 15.53 -22.23 -20.11
N GLY A 15 16.40 -22.12 -21.11
CA GLY A 15 16.78 -23.24 -21.98
C GLY A 15 15.67 -23.70 -22.95
N ILE A 16 14.59 -22.92 -23.12
CA ILE A 16 13.44 -23.31 -23.95
C ILE A 16 13.72 -23.02 -25.42
N TYR A 17 13.46 -23.98 -26.31
CA TYR A 17 13.64 -23.76 -27.75
C TYR A 17 12.49 -22.95 -28.37
N GLN A 18 12.76 -22.23 -29.47
CA GLN A 18 11.73 -21.47 -30.19
C GLN A 18 10.56 -22.35 -30.64
N LYS A 19 10.85 -23.56 -31.12
CA LYS A 19 9.83 -24.53 -31.56
C LYS A 19 8.93 -24.93 -30.38
N GLU A 20 9.55 -25.29 -29.26
CA GLU A 20 8.89 -25.70 -28.03
C GLU A 20 8.01 -24.59 -27.46
N LEU A 21 8.52 -23.35 -27.35
CA LEU A 21 7.74 -22.25 -26.80
C LEU A 21 6.55 -21.87 -27.69
N SER A 22 6.70 -21.94 -29.01
CA SER A 22 5.66 -21.54 -29.97
C SER A 22 4.61 -22.62 -30.25
N GLU A 23 4.86 -23.87 -29.88
CA GLU A 23 3.99 -25.01 -30.20
C GLU A 23 2.54 -24.80 -29.74
N GLY A 24 1.57 -24.96 -30.65
CA GLY A 24 0.16 -24.75 -30.36
C GLY A 24 -0.28 -23.29 -30.12
N ILE A 25 0.64 -22.31 -30.14
CA ILE A 25 0.35 -20.87 -30.02
C ILE A 25 0.51 -20.18 -31.38
N THR A 26 1.63 -20.41 -32.04
CA THR A 26 1.97 -19.79 -33.34
C THR A 26 2.97 -20.64 -34.11
N THR A 27 3.25 -20.30 -35.37
CA THR A 27 4.30 -21.00 -36.13
C THR A 27 5.69 -20.61 -35.64
N ARG A 28 6.64 -21.54 -35.70
CA ARG A 28 8.04 -21.28 -35.34
C ARG A 28 8.60 -20.09 -36.12
N GLU A 29 8.30 -20.00 -37.42
CA GLU A 29 8.76 -18.92 -38.31
C GLU A 29 8.23 -17.56 -37.84
N THR A 30 6.99 -17.51 -37.37
CA THR A 30 6.36 -16.30 -36.83
C THR A 30 6.98 -15.92 -35.49
N PHE A 31 7.21 -16.90 -34.60
CA PHE A 31 7.87 -16.67 -33.32
C PHE A 31 9.31 -16.14 -33.49
N VAL A 32 10.05 -16.64 -34.50
CA VAL A 32 11.37 -16.08 -34.87
C VAL A 32 11.27 -14.60 -35.26
N LYS A 33 10.22 -14.20 -35.99
CA LYS A 33 10.00 -12.79 -36.35
C LYS A 33 9.69 -11.94 -35.13
N TYR A 34 8.95 -12.48 -34.16
CA TYR A 34 8.68 -11.82 -32.88
C TYR A 34 9.97 -11.53 -32.11
N GLU A 35 10.81 -12.54 -31.86
CA GLU A 35 12.06 -12.37 -31.09
C GLU A 35 13.10 -11.47 -31.76
N ASN A 36 13.02 -11.30 -33.07
CA ASN A 36 13.90 -10.42 -33.84
C ASN A 36 13.29 -9.03 -34.11
N GLY A 37 12.12 -8.72 -33.52
CA GLY A 37 11.46 -7.42 -33.71
C GLY A 37 10.96 -7.15 -35.13
N LYS A 38 10.92 -8.17 -36.00
CA LYS A 38 10.46 -8.06 -37.40
C LYS A 38 8.94 -7.95 -37.51
N THR A 39 8.21 -8.33 -36.48
CA THR A 39 6.74 -8.25 -36.42
C THR A 39 6.30 -8.02 -34.97
N LYS A 40 5.22 -7.25 -34.79
CA LYS A 40 4.64 -7.04 -33.46
C LYS A 40 3.95 -8.31 -32.96
N ILE A 41 4.08 -8.59 -31.66
CA ILE A 41 3.46 -9.74 -31.02
C ILE A 41 2.01 -9.36 -30.66
N PRO A 42 1.00 -10.14 -31.09
CA PRO A 42 -0.37 -9.96 -30.61
C PRO A 42 -0.46 -10.14 -29.09
N PHE A 43 -1.32 -9.39 -28.42
CA PHE A 43 -1.39 -9.38 -26.95
C PHE A 43 -1.65 -10.75 -26.33
N PHE A 44 -2.66 -11.49 -26.83
CA PHE A 44 -2.98 -12.83 -26.32
C PHE A 44 -1.88 -13.85 -26.58
N VAL A 45 -1.20 -13.75 -27.73
CA VAL A 45 -0.02 -14.57 -28.04
C VAL A 45 1.10 -14.30 -27.02
N LEU A 46 1.35 -13.03 -26.66
CA LEU A 46 2.33 -12.71 -25.62
C LEU A 46 1.94 -13.34 -24.29
N ILE A 47 0.68 -13.27 -23.86
CA ILE A 47 0.22 -13.89 -22.61
C ILE A 47 0.50 -15.39 -22.61
N GLU A 48 0.07 -16.12 -23.63
CA GLU A 48 0.25 -17.58 -23.70
C GLU A 48 1.74 -17.98 -23.69
N LEU A 49 2.59 -17.20 -24.37
CA LEU A 49 4.05 -17.42 -24.36
C LEU A 49 4.65 -17.17 -22.97
N LEU A 50 4.19 -16.15 -22.25
CA LEU A 50 4.65 -15.86 -20.89
C LEU A 50 4.20 -16.95 -19.91
N GLU A 51 2.94 -17.39 -20.01
CA GLU A 51 2.40 -18.48 -19.19
C GLU A 51 3.21 -19.77 -19.36
N ARG A 52 3.56 -20.14 -20.59
CA ARG A 52 4.42 -21.31 -20.85
C ARG A 52 5.83 -21.18 -20.28
N MET A 53 6.32 -19.96 -20.06
CA MET A 53 7.59 -19.69 -19.37
C MET A 53 7.44 -19.52 -17.86
N ASN A 54 6.25 -19.77 -17.30
CA ASN A 54 5.90 -19.50 -15.90
C ASN A 54 6.19 -18.05 -15.49
N LEU A 55 5.80 -17.11 -16.36
CA LEU A 55 5.93 -15.67 -16.15
C LEU A 55 4.58 -15.00 -16.22
N SER A 56 4.29 -14.14 -15.26
CA SER A 56 3.14 -13.24 -15.35
C SER A 56 3.46 -12.04 -16.25
N LEU A 57 2.40 -11.40 -16.77
CA LEU A 57 2.53 -10.15 -17.50
C LEU A 57 3.11 -9.02 -16.63
N ASP A 58 2.81 -9.00 -15.32
CA ASP A 58 3.33 -7.99 -14.38
C ASP A 58 4.84 -8.12 -14.22
N GLU A 59 5.37 -9.34 -14.10
CA GLU A 59 6.82 -9.60 -14.08
C GLU A 59 7.49 -9.19 -15.40
N PHE A 60 6.86 -9.50 -16.54
CA PHE A 60 7.39 -9.10 -17.83
C PHE A 60 7.48 -7.56 -17.97
N VAL A 61 6.42 -6.84 -17.61
CA VAL A 61 6.40 -5.36 -17.60
C VAL A 61 7.40 -4.80 -16.58
N PHE A 62 7.58 -5.46 -15.44
CA PHE A 62 8.60 -5.11 -14.45
C PHE A 62 10.01 -5.13 -15.07
N TYR A 63 10.37 -6.18 -15.81
CA TYR A 63 11.69 -6.29 -16.45
C TYR A 63 11.87 -5.32 -17.62
N LEU A 64 10.78 -4.90 -18.28
CA LEU A 64 10.83 -3.85 -19.30
C LEU A 64 11.04 -2.44 -18.72
N ASP A 65 10.90 -2.27 -17.40
CA ASP A 65 10.91 -0.96 -16.73
C ASP A 65 9.83 -0.01 -17.30
N LYS A 66 8.63 -0.55 -17.55
CA LYS A 66 7.49 0.19 -18.14
C LYS A 66 6.26 0.29 -17.22
N ASP A 67 6.45 0.30 -15.91
CA ASP A 67 5.35 0.46 -14.94
C ASP A 67 5.22 1.91 -14.45
N SER A 68 4.34 2.68 -15.12
CA SER A 68 4.11 4.09 -14.78
C SER A 68 3.47 4.30 -13.40
N VAL A 69 2.67 3.35 -12.91
CA VAL A 69 1.99 3.48 -11.61
C VAL A 69 3.01 3.24 -10.49
N ARG A 70 3.83 2.19 -10.63
CA ARG A 70 4.95 1.95 -9.73
C ARG A 70 5.92 3.12 -9.71
N GLU A 71 6.24 3.71 -10.87
CA GLU A 71 7.10 4.89 -10.93
C GLU A 71 6.49 6.08 -10.18
N LYS A 72 5.19 6.37 -10.39
CA LYS A 72 4.46 7.44 -9.67
C LYS A 72 4.49 7.23 -8.16
N ASN A 73 4.34 5.99 -7.69
CA ASN A 73 4.34 5.67 -6.26
C ASN A 73 5.77 5.68 -5.67
N TRP A 74 6.76 5.22 -6.42
CA TRP A 74 8.17 5.28 -6.03
C TRP A 74 8.66 6.73 -5.89
N ARG A 75 8.32 7.61 -6.86
CA ARG A 75 8.64 9.05 -6.79
C ARG A 75 8.03 9.70 -5.54
N LEU A 76 6.78 9.36 -5.20
CA LEU A 76 6.13 9.83 -3.97
C LEU A 76 6.84 9.32 -2.70
N LYS A 77 7.21 8.03 -2.66
CA LYS A 77 7.96 7.45 -1.54
C LYS A 77 9.31 8.14 -1.35
N LYS A 78 10.04 8.42 -2.44
CA LYS A 78 11.31 9.16 -2.40
C LYS A 78 11.12 10.59 -1.88
N LEU A 79 10.06 11.27 -2.33
CA LEU A 79 9.70 12.61 -1.86
C LEU A 79 9.41 12.63 -0.35
N ILE A 80 8.58 11.71 0.14
CA ILE A 80 8.26 11.54 1.57
C ILE A 80 9.52 11.30 2.39
N LYS A 81 10.40 10.39 1.94
CA LYS A 81 11.66 10.11 2.63
C LYS A 81 12.53 11.37 2.75
N LYS A 82 12.71 12.10 1.65
CA LYS A 82 13.47 13.35 1.64
C LYS A 82 12.90 14.39 2.61
N ILE A 83 11.59 14.56 2.67
CA ILE A 83 10.94 15.52 3.58
C ILE A 83 11.16 15.15 5.04
N ARG A 84 11.15 13.85 5.37
CA ARG A 84 11.41 13.37 6.73
C ARG A 84 12.87 13.58 7.15
N GLU A 85 13.81 13.46 6.21
CA GLU A 85 15.24 13.69 6.42
C GLU A 85 15.59 15.19 6.48
N ASP A 86 14.91 16.02 5.67
CA ASP A 86 15.16 17.46 5.52
C ASP A 86 13.94 18.28 5.98
N LYS A 87 13.59 18.14 7.27
CA LYS A 87 12.44 18.82 7.88
C LYS A 87 12.42 20.34 7.65
N PRO A 88 13.54 21.08 7.75
CA PRO A 88 13.54 22.54 7.55
C PRO A 88 13.04 22.97 6.16
N ASN A 89 13.27 22.17 5.11
CA ASN A 89 12.86 22.50 3.73
C ASN A 89 11.48 21.95 3.32
N SER A 90 10.75 21.30 4.24
CA SER A 90 9.43 20.72 3.99
C SER A 90 8.40 21.75 3.48
N GLN A 91 8.40 22.96 4.03
CA GLN A 91 7.48 24.04 3.63
C GLN A 91 7.76 24.54 2.20
N ARG A 92 9.03 24.65 1.80
CA ARG A 92 9.41 25.05 0.44
C ARG A 92 8.92 24.01 -0.56
N THR A 93 9.12 22.74 -0.24
CA THR A 93 8.66 21.62 -1.07
C THR A 93 7.14 21.64 -1.24
N LEU A 94 6.39 21.88 -0.15
CA LEU A 94 4.93 21.99 -0.18
C LEU A 94 4.46 23.16 -1.07
N ARG A 95 5.14 24.31 -1.05
CA ARG A 95 4.84 25.45 -1.94
C ARG A 95 5.04 25.08 -3.41
N THR A 96 6.17 24.45 -3.76
CA THR A 96 6.45 23.99 -5.13
C THR A 96 5.40 22.99 -5.63
N LEU A 97 4.99 22.04 -4.80
CA LEU A 97 3.92 21.10 -5.15
C LEU A 97 2.60 21.82 -5.39
N ARG A 98 2.24 22.79 -4.55
CA ARG A 98 1.01 23.58 -4.70
C ARG A 98 1.00 24.38 -6.01
N GLU A 99 2.13 24.97 -6.40
CA GLU A 99 2.28 25.66 -7.68
C GLU A 99 2.14 24.69 -8.86
N LYS A 100 2.70 23.49 -8.74
CA LYS A 100 2.58 22.45 -9.77
C LYS A 100 1.13 22.01 -9.97
N VAL A 101 0.37 21.84 -8.87
CA VAL A 101 -1.07 21.56 -8.92
C VAL A 101 -1.80 22.67 -9.67
N ARG A 102 -1.53 23.93 -9.37
CA ARG A 102 -2.16 25.08 -10.05
C ARG A 102 -1.87 25.13 -11.55
N LYS A 103 -0.68 24.69 -11.97
CA LYS A 103 -0.27 24.69 -13.40
C LYS A 103 -0.87 23.54 -14.20
N THR A 104 -0.95 22.34 -13.60
CA THR A 104 -1.28 21.12 -14.34
C THR A 104 -2.71 20.64 -14.13
N ASN A 105 -3.30 20.95 -12.97
CA ASN A 105 -4.51 20.34 -12.44
C ASN A 105 -4.55 18.81 -12.56
N ASN A 106 -3.39 18.15 -12.49
CA ASN A 106 -3.28 16.71 -12.66
C ASN A 106 -3.53 15.96 -11.35
N ILE A 107 -4.27 14.85 -11.41
CA ILE A 107 -4.65 14.05 -10.23
C ILE A 107 -3.44 13.53 -9.43
N VAL A 108 -2.34 13.20 -10.10
CA VAL A 108 -1.10 12.73 -9.45
C VAL A 108 -0.45 13.86 -8.66
N ASP A 109 -0.49 15.08 -9.18
CA ASP A 109 0.07 16.25 -8.50
C ASP A 109 -0.81 16.68 -7.33
N ILE A 110 -2.14 16.64 -7.49
CA ILE A 110 -3.10 16.85 -6.39
C ILE A 110 -2.84 15.85 -5.26
N ARG A 111 -2.75 14.55 -5.59
CA ARG A 111 -2.41 13.49 -4.64
C ARG A 111 -1.10 13.80 -3.93
N ASN A 112 -0.03 14.07 -4.67
CA ASN A 112 1.29 14.30 -4.08
C ASN A 112 1.29 15.50 -3.12
N TYR A 113 0.60 16.58 -3.50
CA TYR A 113 0.43 17.76 -2.66
C TYR A 113 -0.29 17.41 -1.35
N LEU A 114 -1.45 16.76 -1.44
CA LEU A 114 -2.24 16.38 -0.26
C LEU A 114 -1.48 15.41 0.64
N VAL A 115 -0.80 14.40 0.09
CA VAL A 115 -0.03 13.44 0.89
C VAL A 115 1.07 14.13 1.68
N VAL A 116 1.80 15.06 1.04
CA VAL A 116 2.83 15.85 1.72
C VAL A 116 2.22 16.80 2.76
N LYS A 117 1.08 17.41 2.44
CA LYS A 117 0.35 18.29 3.38
C LYS A 117 -0.09 17.57 4.64
N THR A 118 -0.41 16.27 4.54
CA THR A 118 -0.96 15.47 5.64
C THR A 118 0.01 14.41 6.17
N ILE A 119 1.28 14.48 5.81
CA ILE A 119 2.28 13.44 6.08
C ILE A 119 2.47 13.13 7.58
N ASP A 120 2.32 14.13 8.43
CA ASP A 120 2.51 14.04 9.88
C ASP A 120 1.19 13.89 10.64
N TRP A 121 0.04 13.87 9.97
CA TRP A 121 -1.27 13.89 10.64
C TRP A 121 -1.51 12.72 11.58
N TYR A 122 -0.92 11.56 11.30
CA TYR A 122 -1.00 10.41 12.19
C TYR A 122 -0.41 10.70 13.58
N GLN A 123 0.58 11.58 13.69
CA GLN A 123 1.21 11.94 14.97
C GLN A 123 0.56 13.14 15.64
N LEU A 124 -0.26 13.91 14.91
CA LEU A 124 -0.93 15.11 15.41
C LEU A 124 -2.28 14.78 16.03
N ALA A 125 -2.67 15.57 17.03
CA ALA A 125 -4.03 15.53 17.56
C ALA A 125 -5.03 16.01 16.49
N ASP A 126 -6.27 15.55 16.58
CA ASP A 126 -7.29 15.88 15.58
C ASP A 126 -7.52 17.41 15.45
N SER A 127 -7.45 18.13 16.58
CA SER A 127 -7.58 19.60 16.65
C SER A 127 -6.48 20.37 15.88
N GLU A 128 -5.34 19.74 15.61
CA GLU A 128 -4.22 20.32 14.88
C GLU A 128 -4.32 20.08 13.36
N ARG A 129 -5.18 19.15 12.93
CA ARG A 129 -5.32 18.75 11.52
C ARG A 129 -6.21 19.73 10.78
N LYS A 130 -5.58 20.67 10.07
CA LYS A 130 -6.29 21.76 9.39
C LYS A 130 -6.04 21.77 7.88
N LEU A 131 -7.13 21.83 7.13
CA LEU A 131 -7.16 22.08 5.69
C LEU A 131 -7.72 23.47 5.42
N ASN A 132 -7.01 24.26 4.63
CA ASN A 132 -7.52 25.54 4.14
C ASN A 132 -8.48 25.33 2.95
N ASN A 133 -9.13 26.40 2.49
CA ASN A 133 -10.12 26.31 1.40
C ASN A 133 -9.55 25.75 0.09
N SER A 134 -8.28 26.02 -0.24
CA SER A 134 -7.65 25.44 -1.43
C SER A 134 -7.37 23.95 -1.26
N ASP A 135 -6.97 23.53 -0.06
CA ASP A 135 -6.72 22.11 0.22
C ASP A 135 -8.04 21.32 0.10
N LYS A 136 -9.13 21.90 0.62
CA LYS A 136 -10.49 21.33 0.50
C LYS A 136 -10.95 21.24 -0.95
N LYS A 137 -10.64 22.24 -1.78
CA LYS A 137 -10.93 22.18 -3.23
C LYS A 137 -10.20 21.00 -3.89
N TYR A 138 -8.90 20.87 -3.66
CA TYR A 138 -8.12 19.76 -4.22
C TYR A 138 -8.58 18.39 -3.70
N LEU A 139 -8.96 18.30 -2.43
CA LEU A 139 -9.56 17.10 -1.86
C LEU A 139 -10.89 16.75 -2.55
N SER A 140 -11.74 17.74 -2.84
CA SER A 140 -12.99 17.52 -3.56
C SER A 140 -12.76 16.99 -4.97
N GLU A 141 -11.78 17.52 -5.69
CA GLU A 141 -11.39 17.04 -7.02
C GLU A 141 -10.87 15.58 -6.96
N LEU A 142 -10.06 15.27 -5.95
CA LEU A 142 -9.56 13.93 -5.72
C LEU A 142 -10.68 12.94 -5.35
N LYS A 143 -11.61 13.34 -4.47
CA LYS A 143 -12.78 12.53 -4.10
C LYS A 143 -13.64 12.21 -5.32
N LYS A 144 -13.93 13.22 -6.15
CA LYS A 144 -14.70 13.05 -7.39
C LYS A 144 -14.02 12.03 -8.32
N TYR A 145 -12.69 12.12 -8.47
CA TYR A 145 -11.94 11.12 -9.24
C TYR A 145 -12.13 9.71 -8.67
N LEU A 146 -11.88 9.55 -7.36
CA LEU A 146 -12.00 8.25 -6.71
C LEU A 146 -13.42 7.69 -6.87
N GLU A 147 -14.45 8.51 -6.66
CA GLU A 147 -15.86 8.12 -6.77
C GLU A 147 -16.25 7.62 -8.17
N VAL A 148 -15.75 8.26 -9.22
CA VAL A 148 -16.03 7.89 -10.63
C VAL A 148 -15.30 6.60 -11.03
N VAL A 149 -14.15 6.28 -10.42
CA VAL A 149 -13.42 5.05 -10.73
C VAL A 149 -14.04 3.88 -10.00
N ASP A 150 -14.75 3.03 -10.76
CA ASP A 150 -15.32 1.80 -10.26
C ASP A 150 -14.25 0.75 -9.95
N GLU A 151 -13.38 0.43 -10.91
CA GLU A 151 -12.34 -0.59 -10.76
C GLU A 151 -11.05 0.02 -10.21
N TRP A 152 -10.83 -0.13 -8.90
CA TRP A 152 -9.62 0.38 -8.25
C TRP A 152 -8.40 -0.44 -8.61
N GLY A 153 -7.42 0.21 -9.22
CA GLY A 153 -6.08 -0.32 -9.42
C GLY A 153 -5.14 0.08 -8.28
N ARG A 154 -3.86 -0.27 -8.47
CA ARG A 154 -2.78 0.08 -7.52
C ARG A 154 -2.68 1.58 -7.25
N PHE A 155 -3.04 2.44 -8.21
CA PHE A 155 -2.97 3.91 -8.03
C PHE A 155 -4.05 4.41 -7.06
N GLU A 156 -5.30 4.02 -7.27
CA GLU A 156 -6.43 4.44 -6.43
C GLU A 156 -6.27 3.92 -5.02
N MET A 157 -5.94 2.63 -4.86
CA MET A 157 -5.71 2.00 -3.57
C MET A 157 -4.58 2.69 -2.78
N ALA A 158 -3.45 3.00 -3.43
CA ALA A 158 -2.33 3.68 -2.78
C ALA A 158 -2.69 5.12 -2.41
N THR A 159 -3.39 5.82 -3.30
CA THR A 159 -3.88 7.18 -3.08
C THR A 159 -4.83 7.25 -1.90
N PHE A 160 -5.82 6.37 -1.86
CA PHE A 160 -6.80 6.29 -0.79
C PHE A 160 -6.15 5.96 0.55
N THR A 161 -5.26 4.96 0.59
CA THR A 161 -4.57 4.50 1.81
C THR A 161 -3.64 5.55 2.39
N THR A 162 -2.93 6.30 1.54
CA THR A 162 -2.01 7.35 1.99
C THR A 162 -2.72 8.62 2.47
N LEU A 163 -3.97 8.82 2.06
CA LEU A 163 -4.80 9.98 2.43
C LEU A 163 -5.95 9.60 3.37
N LEU A 164 -5.91 8.40 3.94
CA LEU A 164 -7.02 7.81 4.69
C LEU A 164 -7.53 8.73 5.81
N PHE A 165 -6.60 9.36 6.53
CA PHE A 165 -6.87 10.27 7.65
C PHE A 165 -7.67 11.52 7.26
N ILE A 166 -7.77 11.84 5.96
CA ILE A 166 -8.56 12.98 5.47
C ILE A 166 -10.04 12.61 5.30
N PHE A 167 -10.37 11.32 5.20
CA PHE A 167 -11.72 10.87 4.87
C PHE A 167 -12.55 10.56 6.11
N GLU A 168 -13.86 10.79 6.00
CA GLU A 168 -14.84 10.44 7.03
C GLU A 168 -15.04 8.92 7.12
N THR A 169 -15.46 8.44 8.29
CA THR A 169 -15.61 7.01 8.59
C THR A 169 -16.56 6.31 7.61
N ASN A 170 -17.69 6.92 7.28
CA ASN A 170 -18.68 6.36 6.35
C ASN A 170 -18.11 6.20 4.94
N TYR A 171 -17.38 7.21 4.47
CA TYR A 171 -16.70 7.15 3.17
C TYR A 171 -15.67 6.02 3.16
N ILE A 172 -14.85 5.91 4.20
CA ILE A 172 -13.83 4.86 4.30
C ILE A 172 -14.46 3.47 4.24
N ASN A 173 -15.49 3.23 5.06
CA ASN A 173 -16.17 1.94 5.13
C ASN A 173 -16.86 1.58 3.80
N GLY A 174 -17.51 2.54 3.14
CA GLY A 174 -18.12 2.34 1.83
C GLY A 174 -17.10 1.97 0.76
N ARG A 175 -15.98 2.70 0.68
CA ARG A 175 -14.93 2.46 -0.33
C ARG A 175 -14.19 1.14 -0.09
N LEU A 176 -13.82 0.82 1.14
CA LEU A 176 -13.17 -0.45 1.46
C LEU A 176 -14.08 -1.65 1.14
N SER A 177 -15.36 -1.57 1.48
CA SER A 177 -16.33 -2.63 1.14
C SER A 177 -16.49 -2.80 -0.37
N GLY A 178 -16.38 -1.72 -1.15
CA GLY A 178 -16.40 -1.78 -2.61
C GLY A 178 -15.17 -2.47 -3.21
N VAL A 179 -13.98 -2.19 -2.69
CA VAL A 179 -12.73 -2.85 -3.08
C VAL A 179 -12.78 -4.35 -2.78
N GLU A 180 -13.27 -4.73 -1.60
CA GLU A 180 -13.36 -6.12 -1.17
C GLU A 180 -14.27 -6.97 -2.06
N LYS A 181 -15.50 -6.50 -2.31
CA LYS A 181 -16.46 -7.20 -3.17
C LYS A 181 -15.87 -7.52 -4.55
N LYS A 182 -15.02 -6.63 -5.07
CA LYS A 182 -14.37 -6.80 -6.36
C LYS A 182 -13.26 -7.85 -6.29
N ILE A 183 -12.38 -7.78 -5.28
CA ILE A 183 -11.31 -8.77 -5.11
C ILE A 183 -11.88 -10.18 -4.90
N GLU A 184 -12.97 -10.30 -4.14
CA GLU A 184 -13.70 -11.56 -3.96
C GLU A 184 -14.30 -12.09 -5.27
N LYS A 185 -14.96 -11.22 -6.06
CA LYS A 185 -15.52 -11.58 -7.38
C LYS A 185 -14.46 -12.16 -8.32
N HIS A 186 -13.22 -11.70 -8.19
CA HIS A 186 -12.12 -12.07 -9.05
C HIS A 186 -11.23 -13.21 -8.50
N LYS A 187 -11.73 -13.97 -7.51
CA LYS A 187 -11.04 -15.14 -6.93
C LYS A 187 -9.65 -14.83 -6.35
N ASP A 188 -9.57 -13.78 -5.54
CA ASP A 188 -8.43 -13.49 -4.67
C ASP A 188 -7.11 -13.22 -5.40
N TYR A 189 -7.02 -12.02 -6.01
CA TYR A 189 -5.80 -11.56 -6.67
C TYR A 189 -4.68 -11.24 -5.66
N GLU A 190 -3.73 -12.17 -5.50
CA GLU A 190 -2.56 -12.07 -4.60
C GLU A 190 -1.79 -10.75 -4.77
N ILE A 191 -1.76 -10.22 -5.99
CA ILE A 191 -1.12 -8.94 -6.34
C ILE A 191 -1.63 -7.74 -5.52
N PHE A 192 -2.83 -7.83 -4.93
CA PHE A 192 -3.42 -6.80 -4.08
C PHE A 192 -3.28 -7.07 -2.57
N HIS A 193 -2.86 -8.25 -2.14
CA HIS A 193 -2.79 -8.57 -0.70
C HIS A 193 -1.89 -7.62 0.08
N SER A 194 -0.72 -7.30 -0.47
CA SER A 194 0.24 -6.38 0.17
C SER A 194 -0.34 -4.98 0.40
N ILE A 195 -1.10 -4.45 -0.57
CA ILE A 195 -1.72 -3.14 -0.43
C ILE A 195 -2.93 -3.20 0.51
N LEU A 196 -3.73 -4.26 0.47
CA LEU A 196 -4.85 -4.50 1.38
C LEU A 196 -4.43 -4.50 2.85
N ILE A 197 -3.35 -5.21 3.19
CA ILE A 197 -2.81 -5.21 4.57
C ILE A 197 -2.51 -3.78 5.02
N GLY A 198 -1.87 -2.98 4.16
CA GLY A 198 -1.61 -1.57 4.44
C GLY A 198 -2.88 -0.73 4.61
N MET A 199 -3.92 -0.96 3.78
CA MET A 199 -5.18 -0.21 3.88
C MET A 199 -5.92 -0.57 5.18
N TYR A 200 -5.99 -1.86 5.52
CA TYR A 200 -6.62 -2.33 6.75
C TYR A 200 -5.89 -1.89 7.99
N ASN A 201 -4.56 -1.91 8.00
CA ASN A 201 -3.78 -1.37 9.09
C ASN A 201 -4.08 0.12 9.32
N ASN A 202 -4.05 0.93 8.26
CA ASN A 202 -4.34 2.35 8.38
C ASN A 202 -5.79 2.61 8.83
N ALA A 203 -6.75 1.80 8.33
CA ALA A 203 -8.14 1.89 8.73
C ALA A 203 -8.34 1.49 10.20
N PHE A 204 -7.73 0.39 10.65
CA PHE A 204 -7.72 -0.02 12.05
C PHE A 204 -7.22 1.11 12.96
N LEU A 205 -6.04 1.66 12.68
CA LEU A 205 -5.45 2.72 13.50
C LEU A 205 -6.33 3.97 13.55
N LEU A 206 -6.93 4.36 12.42
CA LEU A 206 -7.82 5.52 12.36
C LEU A 206 -9.15 5.27 13.07
N MET A 207 -9.76 4.10 12.92
CA MET A 207 -10.99 3.76 13.63
C MET A 207 -10.75 3.68 15.14
N LEU A 208 -9.62 3.12 15.56
CA LEU A 208 -9.20 3.09 16.96
C LEU A 208 -9.06 4.50 17.53
N GLU A 209 -8.45 5.41 16.76
CA GLU A 209 -8.29 6.82 17.15
C GLU A 209 -9.64 7.53 17.30
N ARG A 210 -10.59 7.23 16.40
CA ARG A 210 -11.96 7.75 16.43
C ARG A 210 -12.86 7.07 17.46
N LYS A 211 -12.35 6.10 18.22
CA LYS A 211 -13.10 5.27 19.18
C LYS A 211 -14.24 4.47 18.53
N GLU A 212 -14.13 4.20 17.23
CA GLU A 212 -15.03 3.35 16.46
C GLU A 212 -14.64 1.88 16.65
N THR A 213 -14.78 1.37 17.87
CA THR A 213 -14.22 0.08 18.30
C THR A 213 -14.68 -1.11 17.45
N THR A 214 -15.96 -1.15 17.05
CA THR A 214 -16.50 -2.19 16.17
C THR A 214 -15.82 -2.21 14.80
N LEU A 215 -15.61 -1.03 14.20
CA LEU A 215 -14.92 -0.93 12.90
C LEU A 215 -13.42 -1.18 13.04
N ALA A 216 -12.79 -0.75 14.14
CA ALA A 216 -11.41 -1.06 14.43
C ALA A 216 -11.19 -2.58 14.50
N LYS A 217 -12.01 -3.30 15.28
CA LYS A 217 -11.99 -4.76 15.36
C LYS A 217 -12.14 -5.42 13.98
N LYS A 218 -13.15 -4.99 13.21
CA LYS A 218 -13.40 -5.46 11.84
C LYS A 218 -12.16 -5.34 10.95
N TYR A 219 -11.48 -4.20 10.94
CA TYR A 219 -10.30 -4.01 10.08
C TYR A 219 -9.06 -4.77 10.58
N LEU A 220 -8.92 -4.95 11.89
CA LEU A 220 -7.85 -5.77 12.47
C LEU A 220 -8.00 -7.25 12.11
N GLU A 221 -9.24 -7.76 12.12
CA GLU A 221 -9.57 -9.12 11.68
C GLU A 221 -9.27 -9.29 10.18
N LYS A 222 -9.73 -8.35 9.34
CA LYS A 222 -9.44 -8.38 7.90
C LYS A 222 -7.96 -8.34 7.56
N MET A 223 -7.17 -7.53 8.29
CA MET A 223 -5.72 -7.51 8.14
C MET A 223 -5.11 -8.88 8.45
N THR A 224 -5.63 -9.57 9.47
CA THR A 224 -5.22 -10.93 9.85
C THR A 224 -5.61 -11.95 8.78
N ASP A 225 -6.81 -11.86 8.22
CA ASP A 225 -7.32 -12.79 7.21
C ASP A 225 -6.54 -12.71 5.89
N VAL A 226 -6.26 -11.49 5.40
CA VAL A 226 -5.43 -11.32 4.18
C VAL A 226 -4.04 -11.88 4.39
N ARG A 227 -3.46 -11.72 5.58
CA ARG A 227 -2.16 -12.34 5.89
C ARG A 227 -2.22 -13.86 5.76
N HIS A 228 -3.29 -14.51 6.23
CA HIS A 228 -3.42 -15.97 6.15
C HIS A 228 -3.51 -16.51 4.72
N LYS A 229 -3.78 -15.63 3.74
CA LYS A 229 -3.84 -15.96 2.32
C LYS A 229 -2.51 -15.77 1.58
N LEU A 230 -1.51 -15.15 2.21
CA LEU A 230 -0.19 -14.96 1.60
C LEU A 230 0.55 -16.29 1.46
N LEU A 231 1.20 -16.51 0.32
CA LEU A 231 2.00 -17.71 0.08
C LEU A 231 3.23 -17.81 1.00
N PHE A 232 3.78 -16.67 1.42
CA PHE A 232 4.94 -16.58 2.31
C PHE A 232 4.58 -15.84 3.62
N PHE A 233 4.75 -16.51 4.76
CA PHE A 233 4.50 -15.97 6.10
C PHE A 233 5.83 -15.53 6.74
N GLY A 234 5.87 -14.36 7.39
CA GLY A 234 7.05 -13.99 8.19
C GLY A 234 6.93 -12.65 8.90
N ASP A 235 6.74 -11.57 8.15
CA ASP A 235 7.00 -10.23 8.72
C ASP A 235 5.75 -9.56 9.33
N THR A 236 4.55 -9.97 8.93
CA THR A 236 3.29 -9.31 9.32
C THR A 236 2.70 -9.85 10.63
N GLU A 237 3.17 -11.01 11.11
CA GLU A 237 2.63 -11.63 12.32
C GLU A 237 2.93 -10.83 13.58
N VAL A 238 4.18 -10.36 13.70
CA VAL A 238 4.61 -9.46 14.77
C VAL A 238 3.72 -8.22 14.82
N TYR A 239 3.51 -7.54 13.68
CA TYR A 239 2.60 -6.38 13.60
C TYR A 239 1.15 -6.71 14.03
N CYS A 240 0.58 -7.79 13.50
CA CYS A 240 -0.79 -8.18 13.84
C CYS A 240 -0.93 -8.50 15.34
N ASN A 241 0.04 -9.21 15.92
CA ASN A 241 0.01 -9.62 17.31
C ASN A 241 0.13 -8.41 18.24
N PHE A 242 1.03 -7.46 17.94
CA PHE A 242 1.08 -6.19 18.66
C PHE A 242 -0.26 -5.47 18.62
N TYR A 243 -0.86 -5.28 17.45
CA TYR A 243 -2.10 -4.53 17.33
C TYR A 243 -3.31 -5.25 17.95
N LYS A 244 -3.30 -6.59 18.00
CA LYS A 244 -4.25 -7.37 18.81
C LYS A 244 -4.08 -7.11 20.30
N LEU A 245 -2.85 -7.16 20.81
CA LEU A 245 -2.57 -6.86 22.23
C LEU A 245 -2.94 -5.42 22.58
N LEU A 246 -2.57 -4.46 21.74
CA LEU A 246 -2.94 -3.06 21.90
C LEU A 246 -4.46 -2.89 21.95
N PHE A 247 -5.19 -3.48 20.99
CA PHE A 247 -6.65 -3.38 20.97
C PHE A 247 -7.27 -3.93 22.25
N LYS A 248 -6.81 -5.10 22.71
CA LYS A 248 -7.28 -5.69 23.97
C LYS A 248 -6.93 -4.85 25.19
N HIS A 249 -5.72 -4.31 25.27
CA HIS A 249 -5.29 -3.41 26.35
C HIS A 249 -6.22 -2.20 26.49
N LEU A 250 -6.67 -1.64 25.38
CA LEU A 250 -7.53 -0.46 25.35
C LEU A 250 -9.02 -0.75 25.59
N THR A 251 -9.47 -2.00 25.43
CA THR A 251 -10.90 -2.35 25.39
C THR A 251 -11.33 -3.38 26.44
N GLU A 252 -10.41 -4.16 27.00
CA GLU A 252 -10.69 -5.13 28.05
C GLU A 252 -10.33 -4.57 29.43
N GLU A 253 -11.12 -4.90 30.46
CA GLU A 253 -10.90 -4.44 31.84
C GLU A 253 -9.53 -4.83 32.41
N SER A 254 -9.03 -6.01 32.04
CA SER A 254 -7.74 -6.53 32.47
C SER A 254 -6.54 -5.71 31.96
N GLY A 255 -6.72 -4.90 30.92
CA GLY A 255 -5.68 -4.10 30.30
C GLY A 255 -4.52 -4.90 29.67
N ARG A 256 -4.42 -6.23 29.78
CA ARG A 256 -3.35 -7.04 29.15
C ARG A 256 -1.92 -6.51 29.34
N VAL A 257 -1.64 -5.84 30.46
CA VAL A 257 -0.35 -5.15 30.68
C VAL A 257 0.83 -6.12 30.65
N ASN A 258 0.70 -7.27 31.32
CA ASN A 258 1.77 -8.28 31.38
C ASN A 258 2.11 -8.84 29.99
N GLU A 259 1.09 -9.13 29.17
CA GLU A 259 1.27 -9.65 27.81
C GLU A 259 1.99 -8.63 26.91
N LEU A 260 1.72 -7.33 27.09
CA LEU A 260 2.45 -6.28 26.39
C LEU A 260 3.91 -6.20 26.86
N ILE A 261 4.19 -6.33 28.16
CA ILE A 261 5.57 -6.36 28.69
C ILE A 261 6.35 -7.52 28.09
N GLU A 262 5.81 -8.74 28.17
CA GLU A 262 6.42 -9.95 27.59
C GLU A 262 6.67 -9.79 26.08
N TYR A 263 5.70 -9.20 25.37
CA TYR A 263 5.84 -8.93 23.94
C TYR A 263 7.02 -8.00 23.62
N PHE A 264 7.19 -6.91 24.39
CA PHE A 264 8.30 -5.98 24.21
C PHE A 264 9.65 -6.56 24.64
N GLU A 265 9.68 -7.44 25.65
CA GLU A 265 10.86 -8.22 26.01
C GLU A 265 11.27 -9.17 24.88
N GLY A 266 10.30 -9.86 24.27
CA GLY A 266 10.53 -10.70 23.09
C GLY A 266 11.17 -9.91 21.94
N LEU A 267 10.67 -8.70 21.65
CA LEU A 267 11.27 -7.81 20.65
C LEU A 267 12.70 -7.39 21.00
N LYS A 268 13.01 -7.21 22.29
CA LYS A 268 14.36 -6.89 22.78
C LYS A 268 15.31 -8.07 22.54
N ILE A 269 14.87 -9.29 22.87
CA ILE A 269 15.66 -10.53 22.70
C ILE A 269 16.07 -10.74 21.25
N ILE A 270 15.17 -10.49 20.29
CA ILE A 270 15.46 -10.64 18.86
C ILE A 270 16.13 -9.40 18.22
N GLY A 271 16.57 -8.42 19.02
CA GLY A 271 17.26 -7.22 18.54
C GLY A 271 16.40 -6.25 17.71
N SER A 272 15.07 -6.34 17.80
CA SER A 272 14.13 -5.54 17.00
C SER A 272 13.86 -4.14 17.60
N HIS A 273 14.92 -3.39 17.92
CA HIS A 273 14.84 -2.09 18.62
C HIS A 273 14.04 -1.03 17.87
N SER A 274 14.20 -0.95 16.54
CA SER A 274 13.48 0.03 15.72
C SER A 274 11.96 -0.21 15.68
N LEU A 275 11.57 -1.50 15.74
CA LEU A 275 10.18 -1.91 15.78
C LEU A 275 9.57 -1.67 17.17
N SER A 276 10.30 -2.05 18.23
CA SER A 276 9.92 -1.76 19.62
C SER A 276 9.67 -0.27 19.83
N LYS A 277 10.58 0.61 19.39
CA LYS A 277 10.39 2.06 19.47
C LYS A 277 9.11 2.53 18.76
N ARG A 278 8.80 1.99 17.58
CA ARG A 278 7.60 2.34 16.83
C ARG A 278 6.32 1.92 17.56
N PHE A 279 6.27 0.68 18.04
CA PHE A 279 5.13 0.17 18.78
C PHE A 279 4.92 0.89 20.11
N LYS A 280 5.99 1.26 20.83
CA LYS A 280 5.88 2.10 22.03
C LYS A 280 5.26 3.47 21.72
N VAL A 281 5.58 4.08 20.56
CA VAL A 281 4.95 5.34 20.13
C VAL A 281 3.45 5.16 19.87
N ASP A 282 3.06 4.08 19.16
CA ASP A 282 1.65 3.79 18.91
C ASP A 282 0.90 3.50 20.21
N LEU A 283 1.44 2.64 21.08
CA LEU A 283 0.89 2.33 22.40
C LEU A 283 0.65 3.62 23.19
N ARG A 284 1.68 4.45 23.35
CA ARG A 284 1.58 5.70 24.12
C ARG A 284 0.54 6.65 23.54
N LYS A 285 0.45 6.75 22.21
CA LYS A 285 -0.56 7.57 21.55
C LYS A 285 -1.97 7.11 21.92
N PHE A 286 -2.25 5.80 21.85
CA PHE A 286 -3.60 5.31 22.14
C PHE A 286 -3.92 5.27 23.63
N GLU A 287 -2.96 5.04 24.52
CA GLU A 287 -3.15 5.20 25.96
C GLU A 287 -3.66 6.60 26.32
N LEU A 288 -3.09 7.64 25.68
CA LEU A 288 -3.55 9.02 25.83
C LEU A 288 -4.96 9.26 25.29
N ILE A 289 -5.34 8.63 24.17
CA ILE A 289 -6.67 8.78 23.58
C ILE A 289 -7.76 8.09 24.43
N TYR A 290 -7.44 6.94 25.00
CA TYR A 290 -8.35 6.12 25.81
C TYR A 290 -8.29 6.45 27.30
N ASN A 291 -7.40 7.36 27.72
CA ASN A 291 -7.14 7.70 29.12
C ASN A 291 -6.78 6.47 29.97
N THR A 292 -6.00 5.54 29.42
CA THR A 292 -5.49 4.39 30.18
C THR A 292 -4.18 4.74 30.89
N THR A 293 -3.87 4.03 31.98
CA THR A 293 -2.62 4.21 32.71
C THR A 293 -1.45 3.80 31.82
N PRO A 294 -0.48 4.69 31.56
CA PRO A 294 0.59 4.37 30.65
C PRO A 294 1.53 3.29 31.19
N ILE A 295 1.87 2.33 30.34
CA ILE A 295 2.84 1.28 30.69
C ILE A 295 4.26 1.87 30.68
N ILE A 296 5.00 1.64 31.77
CA ILE A 296 6.40 2.05 31.89
C ILE A 296 7.27 0.83 31.61
N PHE A 297 8.04 0.89 30.52
CA PHE A 297 9.02 -0.14 30.19
C PHE A 297 10.37 0.22 30.81
N VAL A 298 10.95 -0.72 31.56
CA VAL A 298 12.34 -0.61 32.03
C VAL A 298 13.23 -1.03 30.86
N ASP A 299 14.00 -0.09 30.31
CA ASP A 299 14.92 -0.35 29.20
C ASP A 299 16.16 -1.13 29.65
#